data_AF-A0A845FDT5-F1
#
_entry.id   AF-A0A845FDT5-F1
#
_cell.length_a   1.000
_cell.length_b   1.000
_cell.length_c   1.000
_cell.angle_alpha   90.00
_cell.angle_beta   90.00
_cell.angle_gamma   90.00
#
_symmetry.space_group_name_H-M   'P 1'
#
loop_
_entity.id
_entity.type
_entity.pdbx_description
1 polymer ?
#
loop_
_entity_poly.entity_id
_entity_poly.type
_entity_poly.pdbx_seq_one_letter_code
_entity_poly.pdbx_strand_id
1 'polypeptide(L)'
;MIKFFIEPLKQSWIECKDCWHRSKEENKKAKEKLIGLIYFNTIFIIGYSLALCAGLYALIGGIVIHPYGFLALASVLPFLIIAVFFRMKYYPKFKEYYLKDVT
;
A
#
# COMPACT_ATOMS: atom_id res chain seq x y z
N MET A 1 -17.12 2.11 4.00
CA MET A 1 -16.53 1.81 2.67
C MET A 1 -15.25 2.61 2.44
N ILE A 2 -15.27 3.95 2.47
CA ILE A 2 -14.07 4.80 2.23
C ILE A 2 -12.90 4.47 3.21
N LYS A 3 -13.19 4.27 4.50
CA LYS A 3 -12.17 3.90 5.50
C LYS A 3 -11.38 2.64 5.10
N PHE A 4 -12.03 1.64 4.50
CA PHE A 4 -11.39 0.39 4.08
C PHE A 4 -10.30 0.61 3.02
N PHE A 5 -10.53 1.55 2.10
CA PHE A 5 -9.58 1.85 1.03
C PHE A 5 -8.47 2.81 1.47
N ILE A 6 -8.71 3.66 2.48
CA ILE A 6 -7.71 4.63 2.98
C ILE A 6 -6.81 4.01 4.06
N GLU A 7 -7.31 3.04 4.84
CA GLU A 7 -6.57 2.41 5.94
C GLU A 7 -5.19 1.85 5.52
N PRO A 8 -5.04 1.16 4.36
CA PRO A 8 -3.73 0.68 3.89
C PRO A 8 -2.69 1.79 3.70
N LEU A 9 -3.11 2.96 3.20
CA LEU A 9 -2.24 4.11 3.01
C LEU A 9 -1.78 4.68 4.36
N LYS A 10 -2.73 4.83 5.28
CA LYS A 10 -2.44 5.33 6.64
C LYS A 10 -1.46 4.40 7.36
N GLN A 11 -1.69 3.09 7.32
CA GLN A 11 -0.80 2.10 7.93
C GLN A 11 0.60 2.13 7.31
N SER A 12 0.69 2.19 5.98
CA SER A 12 1.97 2.28 5.28
C SER A 12 2.73 3.56 5.64
N TRP A 13 2.03 4.68 5.80
CA TRP A 13 2.62 5.96 6.21
C TRP A 13 3.15 5.93 7.65
N ILE A 14 2.36 5.39 8.58
CA ILE A 14 2.77 5.22 9.98
C ILE A 14 4.00 4.31 10.04
N GLU A 15 4.03 3.22 9.27
CA GLU A 15 5.18 2.33 9.22
C GLU A 15 6.42 2.96 8.60
N CYS A 16 6.28 3.79 7.55
CA CYS A 16 7.42 4.55 7.04
C CYS A 16 8.04 5.42 8.13
N LYS A 17 7.21 6.11 8.93
CA LYS A 17 7.68 6.93 10.06
C LYS A 17 8.33 6.11 11.15
N ASP A 18 7.72 5.00 11.53
CA ASP A 18 8.24 4.07 12.55
C ASP A 18 9.59 3.48 12.12
N CYS A 19 9.67 2.94 10.90
CA CYS A 19 10.90 2.38 10.36
C CYS A 19 12.00 3.44 10.23
N TRP A 20 11.64 4.67 9.81
CA TRP A 20 12.58 5.77 9.73
C TRP A 20 13.15 6.15 11.10
N HIS A 21 12.29 6.23 12.12
CA HIS A 21 12.72 6.54 13.48
C HIS A 21 13.63 5.45 14.03
N ARG A 22 13.23 4.18 13.92
CA ARG A 22 14.04 3.02 14.35
C ARG A 22 15.38 2.94 13.62
N SER A 23 15.42 3.27 12.33
CA SER A 23 16.65 3.20 11.52
C SER A 23 17.78 4.10 12.02
N LYS A 24 17.48 5.10 12.88
CA LYS A 24 18.47 6.00 13.47
C LYS A 24 19.19 5.41 14.68
N GLU A 25 18.55 4.46 15.36
CA GLU A 25 19.01 3.91 16.65
C GLU A 25 19.58 2.49 16.51
N GLU A 26 19.33 1.85 15.37
CA GLU A 26 19.62 0.44 15.11
C GLU A 26 20.97 0.22 14.39
N ASN A 27 21.51 -1.00 14.51
CA ASN A 27 22.77 -1.41 13.87
C ASN A 27 22.72 -1.33 12.33
N LYS A 28 23.88 -1.26 11.67
CA LYS A 28 23.99 -1.13 10.19
C LYS A 28 23.10 -2.13 9.42
N LYS A 29 23.13 -3.42 9.81
CA LYS A 29 22.34 -4.49 9.19
C LYS A 29 20.83 -4.32 9.39
N ALA A 30 20.41 -3.87 10.58
CA ALA A 30 19.02 -3.58 10.90
C ALA A 30 18.53 -2.33 10.15
N LYS A 31 19.35 -1.29 10.08
CA LYS A 31 19.10 -0.06 9.33
C LYS A 31 18.87 -0.32 7.84
N GLU A 32 19.69 -1.16 7.20
CA GLU A 32 19.51 -1.52 5.79
C GLU A 32 18.16 -2.19 5.54
N LYS A 33 17.75 -3.14 6.39
CA LYS A 33 16.43 -3.78 6.31
C LYS A 33 15.29 -2.78 6.56
N LEU A 34 15.41 -1.90 7.55
CA LEU A 34 14.40 -0.87 7.83
C LEU A 34 14.23 0.10 6.64
N ILE A 35 15.34 0.53 6.00
CA ILE A 35 15.29 1.35 4.78
C ILE A 35 14.62 0.58 3.63
N GLY A 36 14.88 -0.72 3.49
CA GLY A 36 14.19 -1.58 2.53
C GLY A 36 12.67 -1.60 2.73
N LEU A 37 12.21 -1.69 3.98
CA LEU A 37 10.79 -1.61 4.31
C LEU A 37 10.22 -0.22 4.01
N ILE A 38 10.94 0.87 4.28
CA ILE A 38 10.49 2.23 3.94
C ILE A 38 10.30 2.36 2.43
N TYR A 39 11.24 1.84 1.63
CA TYR A 39 11.15 1.87 0.18
C TYR A 39 9.94 1.08 -0.33
N PHE A 40 9.75 -0.14 0.18
CA PHE A 40 8.58 -0.98 -0.16
C PHE A 40 7.25 -0.28 0.18
N ASN A 41 7.14 0.28 1.38
CA ASN A 41 5.95 1.02 1.82
C ASN A 41 5.71 2.27 0.97
N THR A 42 6.76 2.98 0.58
CA THR A 42 6.67 4.18 -0.27
C THR A 42 6.17 3.83 -1.67
N ILE A 43 6.70 2.77 -2.28
CA ILE A 43 6.19 2.27 -3.57
C ILE A 43 4.73 1.87 -3.44
N PHE A 44 4.36 1.15 -2.39
CA PHE A 44 2.98 0.77 -2.16
C PHE A 44 2.07 1.99 -2.05
N ILE A 45 2.44 3.01 -1.28
CA ILE A 45 1.67 4.27 -1.14
C ILE A 45 1.44 4.91 -2.52
N ILE A 46 2.50 5.08 -3.31
CA ILE A 46 2.40 5.73 -4.62
C ILE A 46 1.55 4.89 -5.58
N GLY A 47 1.87 3.61 -5.74
CA GLY A 47 1.18 2.71 -6.67
C GLY A 47 -0.30 2.51 -6.30
N TYR A 48 -0.60 2.32 -5.03
CA TYR A 48 -1.97 2.14 -4.56
C TYR A 48 -2.78 3.45 -4.64
N SER A 49 -2.16 4.61 -4.37
CA SER A 49 -2.82 5.91 -4.56
C SER A 49 -3.14 6.17 -6.03
N LEU A 50 -2.22 5.85 -6.94
CA LEU A 50 -2.47 5.95 -8.39
C LEU A 50 -3.62 5.04 -8.82
N ALA A 51 -3.64 3.79 -8.35
CA ALA A 51 -4.73 2.85 -8.64
C ALA A 51 -6.08 3.35 -8.09
N LEU A 52 -6.11 3.94 -6.89
CA LEU A 52 -7.31 4.55 -6.34
C LEU A 52 -7.78 5.75 -7.18
N CYS A 53 -6.88 6.65 -7.54
CA CYS A 53 -7.20 7.81 -8.38
C CYS A 53 -7.71 7.38 -9.75
N ALA A 54 -7.08 6.39 -10.39
CA ALA A 54 -7.52 5.83 -11.65
C ALA A 54 -8.91 5.18 -11.54
N GLY A 55 -9.17 4.45 -10.45
CA GLY A 55 -10.49 3.88 -10.16
C GLY A 55 -11.57 4.95 -9.98
N LEU A 56 -11.27 6.03 -9.25
CA LEU A 56 -12.20 7.16 -9.06
C LEU A 56 -12.44 7.90 -10.38
N TYR A 57 -11.40 8.11 -11.18
CA TYR A 57 -11.51 8.73 -12.50
C TYR A 57 -12.39 7.89 -13.44
N ALA A 58 -12.18 6.57 -13.48
CA ALA A 58 -13.02 5.65 -14.26
C ALA A 58 -14.48 5.62 -13.75
N LEU A 59 -14.69 5.76 -12.44
CA LEU A 59 -16.03 5.83 -11.85
C LEU A 59 -16.77 7.11 -12.26
N ILE A 60 -16.11 8.26 -12.17
CA ILE A 60 -16.70 9.54 -12.59
C ILE A 60 -16.91 9.57 -14.10
N GLY A 61 -15.91 9.15 -14.89
CA GLY A 61 -15.99 9.12 -16.35
C GLY A 61 -16.99 8.10 -16.89
N GLY A 62 -17.12 6.95 -16.23
CA GLY A 62 -18.07 5.89 -16.62
C GLY A 62 -19.53 6.22 -16.34
N ILE A 63 -19.80 7.04 -15.32
CA ILE A 63 -21.16 7.57 -15.05
C ILE A 63 -21.57 8.61 -16.09
N VAL A 64 -20.62 9.38 -16.63
CA VAL A 64 -20.90 10.54 -17.49
C VAL A 64 -20.84 10.21 -18.98
N ILE A 65 -19.97 9.30 -19.43
CA ILE A 65 -19.56 9.25 -20.85
C ILE A 65 -19.96 7.96 -21.59
N HIS A 66 -19.69 6.75 -21.09
CA HIS A 66 -20.02 5.50 -21.80
C HIS A 66 -19.94 4.22 -20.92
N PRO A 67 -20.70 3.15 -21.23
CA PRO A 67 -20.66 1.84 -20.54
C PRO A 67 -19.27 1.17 -20.47
N TYR A 68 -18.31 1.57 -21.29
CA TYR A 68 -16.91 1.12 -21.19
C TYR A 68 -16.22 1.55 -19.89
N GLY A 69 -16.65 2.65 -19.25
CA GLY A 69 -16.16 3.03 -17.93
C GLY A 69 -16.57 2.05 -16.82
N PHE A 70 -17.66 1.31 -17.01
CA PHE A 70 -18.09 0.24 -16.11
C PHE A 70 -17.15 -0.99 -16.18
N LEU A 71 -16.64 -1.31 -17.38
CA LEU A 71 -15.63 -2.36 -17.60
C LEU A 71 -14.28 -2.01 -16.97
N ALA A 72 -13.86 -0.75 -17.03
CA ALA A 72 -12.66 -0.26 -16.33
C ALA A 72 -12.83 -0.33 -14.80
N LEU A 73 -14.03 -0.07 -14.29
CA LEU A 73 -14.37 -0.22 -12.88
C LEU A 73 -14.28 -1.67 -12.42
N ALA A 74 -14.78 -2.60 -13.24
CA ALA A 74 -14.76 -4.04 -12.96
C ALA A 74 -13.34 -4.63 -12.91
N SER A 75 -12.36 -4.04 -13.60
CA SER A 75 -10.96 -4.51 -13.57
C SER A 75 -10.13 -3.89 -12.44
N VAL A 76 -10.42 -2.64 -12.05
CA VAL A 76 -9.66 -1.93 -11.00
C VAL A 76 -10.11 -2.35 -9.59
N LEU A 77 -11.40 -2.62 -9.36
CA LEU A 77 -11.91 -3.00 -8.04
C LEU A 77 -11.27 -4.28 -7.48
N PRO A 78 -11.18 -5.40 -8.24
CA PRO A 78 -10.52 -6.61 -7.77
C PRO A 78 -9.06 -6.38 -7.44
N PHE A 79 -8.34 -5.57 -8.22
CA PHE A 79 -6.95 -5.22 -7.96
C PHE A 79 -6.79 -4.46 -6.63
N LEU A 80 -7.64 -3.46 -6.39
CA LEU A 80 -7.64 -2.71 -5.12
C LEU A 80 -7.96 -3.61 -3.93
N ILE A 81 -8.94 -4.52 -4.07
CA ILE A 81 -9.28 -5.48 -3.02
C ILE A 81 -8.10 -6.41 -2.73
N ILE A 82 -7.45 -6.96 -3.75
CA ILE A 82 -6.25 -7.81 -3.61
C ILE A 82 -5.13 -7.04 -2.92
N ALA A 83 -4.89 -5.78 -3.31
CA ALA A 83 -3.86 -4.93 -2.69
C ALA A 83 -4.15 -4.68 -1.20
N VAL A 84 -5.42 -4.42 -0.84
CA VAL A 84 -5.84 -4.27 0.57
C VAL A 84 -5.63 -5.57 1.33
N PHE A 85 -6.07 -6.71 0.79
CA PHE A 85 -5.89 -8.02 1.43
C PHE A 85 -4.43 -8.39 1.61
N PHE A 86 -3.61 -8.14 0.58
CA PHE A 86 -2.16 -8.31 0.65
C PHE A 86 -1.59 -7.50 1.81
N ARG A 87 -1.95 -6.21 1.88
CA ARG A 87 -1.47 -5.31 2.93
C ARG A 87 -1.92 -5.71 4.33
N MET A 88 -3.18 -6.10 4.49
CA MET A 88 -3.74 -6.39 5.81
C MET A 88 -3.37 -7.78 6.34
N LYS A 89 -3.25 -8.77 5.46
CA LYS A 89 -3.11 -10.18 5.88
C LYS A 89 -1.71 -10.75 5.65
N TYR A 90 -1.05 -10.39 4.55
CA TYR A 90 0.20 -11.03 4.14
C TYR A 90 1.42 -10.19 4.51
N TYR A 91 1.34 -8.88 4.34
CA TYR A 91 2.43 -7.97 4.65
C TYR A 91 2.90 -8.01 6.13
N PRO A 92 2.03 -8.11 7.16
CA PRO A 92 2.49 -8.22 8.54
C PRO A 92 3.39 -9.44 8.77
N LYS A 93 3.02 -10.58 8.19
CA LYS A 93 3.83 -11.80 8.24
C LYS A 93 5.15 -11.61 7.51
N PHE A 94 5.11 -11.05 6.30
CA PHE A 94 6.32 -10.75 5.53
C PHE A 94 7.29 -9.85 6.32
N LYS A 95 6.78 -8.78 6.95
CA LYS A 95 7.58 -7.87 7.79
C LYS A 95 8.25 -8.61 8.94
N GLU A 96 7.51 -9.45 9.65
CA GLU A 96 8.02 -10.25 10.77
C GLU A 96 9.16 -11.17 10.32
N TYR A 97 8.95 -11.94 9.24
CA TYR A 97 10.00 -12.78 8.65
C TYR A 97 11.21 -11.96 8.18
N TYR A 98 10.98 -10.81 7.55
CA TYR A 98 12.04 -9.97 7.01
C TYR A 98 12.92 -9.39 8.13
N LEU A 99 12.32 -8.99 9.26
CA LEU A 99 13.02 -8.41 10.42
C LEU A 99 13.58 -9.45 11.41
N LYS A 100 13.30 -10.75 11.23
CA LYS A 100 13.67 -11.83 12.17
C LYS A 100 15.17 -11.88 12.53
N ASP A 101 16.07 -11.55 11.60
CA ASP A 101 17.52 -11.66 11.84
C ASP A 101 18.17 -10.36 12.36
N VAL A 102 17.37 -9.35 12.68
CA VAL A 102 17.84 -8.01 13.06
C VAL A 102 17.11 -7.43 14.27
N THR A 103 16.11 -8.14 14.80
CA THR A 103 15.43 -7.85 16.06
C THR A 103 15.92 -8.87 17.09
#